data_AF-A0A7L3VPJ7-F1
#
_entry.id   AF-A0A7L3VPJ7-F1
#
_cell.length_a   1.000
_cell.length_b   1.000
_cell.length_c   1.000
_cell.angle_alpha   90.00
_cell.angle_beta   90.00
_cell.angle_gamma   90.00
#
_symmetry.space_group_name_H-M   'P 1'
#
loop_
_entity.id
_entity.type
_entity.pdbx_description
1 polymer ?
#
loop_
_entity_poly.entity_id
_entity_poly.type
_entity_poly.pdbx_seq_one_letter_code
_entity_poly.pdbx_strand_id
1 'polypeptide(L)'
;KYEEIYPPDVDEFVYIIDDTYVVKQLLRMEHLLLRVLGFDLTAPTVNQFLLQYIQRRGICMRTENFARYLAELSLLQVDPLLEYLPSQIAAAAYCSANYTVNRSFWPE
;
A
#
# COMPACT_ATOMS: atom_id res chain seq x y z
N LYS A 1 -14.05 -0.21 2.62
CA LYS A 1 -15.12 0.80 2.35
C LYS A 1 -14.73 1.86 1.31
N TYR A 2 -13.52 2.42 1.35
CA TYR A 2 -13.09 3.47 0.39
C TYR A 2 -12.54 2.88 -0.92
N GLU A 3 -11.61 1.92 -0.84
CA GLU A 3 -10.91 1.34 -2.02
C GLU A 3 -11.65 0.15 -2.67
N GLU A 4 -12.46 -0.59 -1.91
CA GLU A 4 -13.07 -1.84 -2.37
C GLU A 4 -14.44 -1.62 -2.99
N ILE A 5 -14.72 -2.34 -4.10
CA ILE A 5 -16.06 -2.38 -4.71
C ILE A 5 -17.08 -3.00 -3.76
N TYR A 6 -16.68 -4.08 -3.07
CA TYR A 6 -17.49 -4.81 -2.11
C TYR A 6 -16.71 -4.94 -0.80
N PRO A 7 -16.84 -3.98 0.12
CA PRO A 7 -16.19 -4.08 1.41
C PRO A 7 -16.87 -5.14 2.29
N PRO A 8 -16.13 -5.81 3.18
CA PRO A 8 -16.70 -6.74 4.13
C PRO A 8 -17.61 -6.03 5.16
N ASP A 9 -18.55 -6.79 5.72
CA ASP A 9 -19.47 -6.28 6.73
C ASP A 9 -18.77 -6.04 8.07
N VAL A 10 -19.35 -5.17 8.91
CA VAL A 10 -18.75 -4.80 10.21
C VAL A 10 -18.61 -6.01 11.13
N ASP A 11 -19.52 -6.98 11.03
CA ASP A 11 -19.49 -8.21 11.81
C ASP A 11 -18.31 -9.12 11.43
N GLU A 12 -17.85 -9.08 10.16
CA GLU A 12 -16.66 -9.82 9.74
C GLU A 12 -15.40 -9.26 10.39
N PHE A 13 -15.31 -7.92 10.53
CA PHE A 13 -14.17 -7.31 11.22
C PHE A 13 -14.12 -7.67 12.71
N VAL A 14 -15.29 -7.78 13.37
CA VAL A 14 -15.40 -8.21 14.77
C VAL A 14 -15.01 -9.69 14.91
N TYR A 15 -15.43 -10.52 13.96
CA TYR A 15 -15.06 -11.93 13.93
C TYR A 15 -13.55 -12.15 13.74
N ILE A 16 -12.89 -11.41 12.83
CA ILE A 16 -11.45 -11.55 12.56
C ILE A 16 -10.58 -11.23 13.80
N ILE A 17 -11.05 -10.35 14.68
CA ILE A 17 -10.37 -9.97 15.93
C ILE A 17 -10.78 -10.84 17.12
N ASP A 18 -11.40 -12.00 16.89
CA ASP A 18 -11.83 -12.97 17.91
C ASP A 18 -12.73 -12.33 18.98
N ASP A 19 -13.71 -11.52 18.56
CA ASP A 19 -14.68 -10.82 19.42
C ASP A 19 -14.06 -9.94 20.52
N THR A 20 -12.77 -9.58 20.39
CA THR A 20 -12.05 -8.75 21.38
C THR A 20 -12.72 -7.38 21.56
N TYR A 21 -13.35 -6.85 20.50
CA TYR A 21 -14.11 -5.61 20.53
C TYR A 21 -15.51 -5.81 19.94
N VAL A 22 -16.50 -5.13 20.52
CA VAL A 22 -17.88 -5.15 20.00
C VAL A 22 -18.08 -4.15 18.86
N VAL A 23 -19.07 -4.38 17.99
CA VAL A 23 -19.45 -3.50 16.87
C VAL A 23 -19.52 -2.02 17.27
N LYS A 24 -20.11 -1.70 18.42
CA LYS A 24 -20.22 -0.33 18.93
C LYS A 24 -18.85 0.35 19.17
N GLN A 25 -17.86 -0.41 19.63
CA GLN A 25 -16.49 0.11 19.83
C GLN A 25 -15.81 0.35 18.48
N LEU A 26 -15.97 -0.57 17.53
CA LEU A 26 -15.40 -0.45 16.19
C LEU A 26 -15.96 0.77 15.45
N LEU A 27 -17.29 0.97 15.45
CA LEU A 27 -17.93 2.16 14.85
C LEU A 27 -17.52 3.47 15.53
N ARG A 28 -17.30 3.45 16.86
CA ARG A 28 -16.79 4.62 17.58
C ARG A 28 -15.36 4.97 17.14
N MET A 29 -14.51 3.97 16.91
CA MET A 29 -13.15 4.17 16.40
C MET A 29 -13.14 4.64 14.96
N GLU A 30 -14.02 4.10 14.10
CA GLU A 30 -14.20 4.58 12.73
C GLU A 30 -14.55 6.09 12.72
N HIS A 31 -15.54 6.49 13.52
CA HIS A 31 -15.92 7.90 13.61
C HIS A 31 -14.79 8.79 14.14
N LEU A 32 -14.02 8.32 15.12
CA LEU A 32 -12.88 9.04 15.66
C LEU A 32 -11.79 9.24 14.59
N LEU A 33 -11.43 8.19 13.86
CA LEU A 33 -10.42 8.25 12.79
C LEU A 33 -10.83 9.21 11.69
N LEU A 34 -12.07 9.12 11.20
CA LEU A 34 -12.59 10.02 10.17
C LEU A 34 -12.54 11.48 10.61
N ARG A 35 -12.87 11.76 11.88
CA ARG A 35 -12.81 13.10 12.44
C ARG A 35 -11.38 13.62 12.56
N VAL A 36 -10.44 12.80 13.01
CA VAL A 36 -9.03 13.18 13.16
C VAL A 36 -8.40 13.47 11.81
N LEU A 37 -8.70 12.67 10.79
CA LEU A 37 -8.21 12.85 9.42
C LEU A 37 -8.96 13.96 8.67
N GLY A 38 -10.01 14.55 9.24
CA GLY A 38 -10.83 15.56 8.56
C GLY A 38 -11.49 15.04 7.28
N PHE A 39 -11.77 13.72 7.22
CA PHE A 39 -12.25 13.02 6.03
C PHE A 39 -11.29 13.03 4.82
N ASP A 40 -10.02 13.42 5.01
CA ASP A 40 -8.99 13.26 3.97
C ASP A 40 -8.48 11.80 3.98
N LEU A 41 -9.14 10.96 3.17
CA LEU A 41 -8.81 9.55 3.00
C LEU A 41 -8.01 9.28 1.72
N THR A 42 -7.85 10.31 0.89
CA THR A 42 -7.20 10.27 -0.42
C THR A 42 -5.68 10.46 -0.32
N ALA A 43 -5.00 9.51 0.31
CA ALA A 43 -3.54 9.56 0.42
C ALA A 43 -2.85 8.87 -0.78
N PRO A 44 -1.82 9.47 -1.38
CA PRO A 44 -1.03 8.81 -2.42
C PRO A 44 -0.23 7.65 -1.83
N THR A 45 -0.31 6.47 -2.44
CA THR A 45 0.38 5.26 -1.96
C THR A 45 1.55 4.84 -2.85
N VAL A 46 2.47 4.07 -2.28
CA VAL A 46 3.62 3.47 -3.01
C VAL A 46 3.10 2.66 -4.20
N ASN A 47 2.04 1.89 -3.99
CA ASN A 47 1.43 1.04 -5.03
C ASN A 47 0.91 1.86 -6.21
N GLN A 48 0.28 3.02 -5.98
CA GLN A 48 -0.22 3.88 -7.06
C GLN A 48 0.92 4.39 -7.95
N PHE A 49 2.02 4.85 -7.38
CA PHE A 49 3.20 5.28 -8.16
C PHE A 49 3.85 4.10 -8.87
N LEU A 50 3.98 2.97 -8.20
CA LEU A 50 4.57 1.77 -8.78
C LEU A 50 3.80 1.30 -10.01
N LEU A 51 2.47 1.26 -9.95
CA LEU A 51 1.61 0.92 -11.09
C LEU A 51 1.87 1.84 -12.28
N GLN A 52 2.01 3.15 -12.05
CA GLN A 52 2.33 4.10 -13.12
C GLN A 52 3.70 3.82 -13.76
N TYR A 53 4.72 3.48 -12.97
CA TYR A 53 6.06 3.17 -13.49
C TYR A 53 6.06 1.88 -14.33
N ILE A 54 5.34 0.85 -13.87
CA ILE A 54 5.22 -0.44 -14.54
C ILE A 54 4.47 -0.29 -15.88
N GLN A 55 3.32 0.41 -15.87
CA GLN A 55 2.49 0.63 -17.06
C GLN A 55 3.25 1.38 -18.16
N ARG A 56 4.10 2.35 -17.82
CA ARG A 56 4.85 3.14 -18.80
C ARG A 56 5.96 2.36 -19.52
N ARG A 57 6.52 1.32 -18.90
CA ARG A 57 7.73 0.64 -19.39
C ARG A 57 7.51 -0.79 -19.89
N GLY A 58 6.34 -1.39 -19.66
CA GLY A 58 6.02 -2.72 -20.21
C GLY A 58 7.01 -3.81 -19.74
N ILE A 59 7.16 -3.96 -18.43
CA ILE A 59 8.07 -4.96 -17.84
C ILE A 59 7.42 -6.35 -17.77
N CYS A 60 8.25 -7.39 -17.62
CA CYS A 60 7.74 -8.75 -17.45
C CYS A 60 7.10 -8.95 -16.07
N MET A 61 6.12 -9.87 -16.00
CA MET A 61 5.35 -10.18 -14.78
C MET A 61 6.24 -10.51 -13.57
N ARG A 62 7.39 -11.16 -13.79
CA ARG A 62 8.34 -11.47 -12.71
C ARG A 62 8.94 -10.22 -12.08
N THR A 63 9.28 -9.21 -12.88
CA THR A 63 9.82 -7.94 -12.39
C THR A 63 8.76 -7.16 -11.65
N GLU A 64 7.54 -7.11 -12.19
CA GLU A 64 6.39 -6.45 -11.58
C GLU A 64 6.04 -7.04 -10.21
N ASN A 65 5.93 -8.37 -10.11
CA ASN A 65 5.64 -9.04 -8.85
C ASN A 65 6.74 -8.82 -7.82
N PHE A 66 8.00 -8.83 -8.24
CA PHE A 66 9.11 -8.58 -7.32
C PHE A 66 9.14 -7.11 -6.84
N ALA A 67 8.82 -6.16 -7.72
CA ALA A 67 8.70 -4.75 -7.33
C ALA A 67 7.55 -4.53 -6.32
N ARG A 68 6.38 -5.16 -6.55
CA ARG A 68 5.26 -5.13 -5.59
C ARG A 68 5.66 -5.73 -4.24
N TYR A 69 6.36 -6.86 -4.26
CA TYR A 69 6.86 -7.47 -3.02
C TYR A 69 7.77 -6.52 -2.23
N LEU A 70 8.71 -5.84 -2.90
CA LEU A 70 9.58 -4.86 -2.24
C LEU A 70 8.80 -3.65 -1.71
N ALA A 71 7.79 -3.18 -2.46
CA ALA A 71 6.91 -2.11 -2.02
C ALA A 71 6.11 -2.51 -0.77
N GLU A 72 5.58 -3.72 -0.69
CA GLU A 72 4.89 -4.22 0.51
C GLU A 72 5.85 -4.38 1.69
N LEU A 73 7.06 -4.87 1.45
CA LEU A 73 8.09 -4.99 2.49
C LEU A 73 8.43 -3.63 3.11
N SER A 74 8.36 -2.55 2.31
CA SER A 74 8.63 -1.20 2.79
C SER A 74 7.65 -0.73 3.88
N LEU A 75 6.41 -1.22 3.88
CA LEU A 75 5.40 -0.83 4.86
C LEU A 75 5.69 -1.36 6.26
N LEU A 76 6.41 -2.48 6.35
CA LEU A 76 6.80 -3.09 7.63
C LEU A 76 7.98 -2.37 8.29
N GLN A 77 8.84 -1.73 7.49
CA GLN A 77 10.07 -1.12 7.95
C GLN A 77 9.90 0.38 8.17
N VAL A 78 9.35 0.76 9.33
CA VAL A 78 9.07 2.18 9.65
C VAL A 78 10.34 3.04 9.65
N ASP A 79 11.41 2.57 10.27
CA ASP A 79 12.72 3.24 10.27
C ASP A 79 13.68 2.47 9.35
N PRO A 80 14.25 3.05 8.28
CA PRO A 80 14.24 4.48 7.92
C PRO A 80 13.17 4.89 6.88
N LEU A 81 12.26 4.00 6.48
CA LEU A 81 11.46 4.24 5.26
C LEU A 81 10.38 5.30 5.41
N LEU A 82 9.95 5.63 6.63
CA LEU A 82 8.96 6.69 6.89
C LEU A 82 9.46 8.09 6.49
N GLU A 83 10.78 8.28 6.37
CA GLU A 83 11.38 9.54 5.93
C GLU A 83 11.23 9.80 4.42
N TYR A 84 10.90 8.77 3.65
CA TYR A 84 10.84 8.84 2.19
C TYR A 84 9.40 8.97 1.69
N LEU A 85 9.23 9.71 0.59
CA LEU A 85 7.94 9.83 -0.06
C LEU A 85 7.52 8.51 -0.74
N PRO A 86 6.22 8.22 -0.84
CA PRO A 86 5.74 7.00 -1.50
C PRO A 86 6.25 6.82 -2.93
N SER A 87 6.45 7.92 -3.67
CA SER A 87 7.03 7.91 -5.02
C SER A 87 8.49 7.47 -5.06
N GLN A 88 9.29 7.88 -4.07
CA GLN A 88 10.71 7.50 -3.97
C GLN A 88 10.84 6.02 -3.64
N ILE A 89 10.03 5.53 -2.69
CA ILE A 89 9.99 4.10 -2.33
C ILE A 89 9.56 3.27 -3.55
N ALA A 90 8.53 3.71 -4.28
CA ALA A 90 8.07 3.04 -5.50
C ALA A 90 9.15 2.98 -6.58
N ALA A 91 9.88 4.07 -6.79
CA ALA A 91 10.99 4.11 -7.74
C ALA A 91 12.13 3.18 -7.31
N ALA A 92 12.50 3.18 -6.02
CA ALA A 92 13.52 2.31 -5.48
C ALA A 92 13.15 0.82 -5.60
N ALA A 93 11.90 0.47 -5.30
CA ALA A 93 11.37 -0.88 -5.46
C ALA A 93 11.41 -1.32 -6.93
N TYR A 94 10.96 -0.47 -7.85
CA TYR A 94 11.03 -0.72 -9.29
C TYR A 94 12.48 -0.90 -9.78
N CYS A 95 13.39 0.02 -9.43
CA CYS A 95 14.81 -0.06 -9.76
C CYS A 95 15.43 -1.38 -9.30
N SER A 96 15.22 -1.71 -8.02
CA SER A 96 15.80 -2.90 -7.39
C SER A 96 15.29 -4.16 -8.06
N ALA A 97 13.99 -4.22 -8.36
CA ALA A 97 13.41 -5.36 -9.05
C ALA A 97 13.91 -5.49 -10.49
N ASN A 98 13.95 -4.37 -11.22
CA ASN A 98 14.39 -4.34 -12.61
C ASN A 98 15.87 -4.71 -12.74
N TYR A 99 16.72 -4.22 -11.84
CA TYR A 99 18.13 -4.60 -11.80
C TYR A 99 18.32 -6.07 -11.45
N THR A 100 17.53 -6.61 -10.51
CA THR A 100 17.66 -8.01 -10.08
C THR A 100 17.24 -8.99 -11.17
N VAL A 101 16.15 -8.70 -11.90
CA VAL A 101 15.58 -9.61 -12.90
C VAL A 101 16.17 -9.38 -14.29
N ASN A 102 16.28 -8.13 -14.72
CA ASN A 102 16.65 -7.77 -16.10
C ASN A 102 18.06 -7.19 -16.22
N ARG A 103 18.78 -6.99 -15.10
CA ARG A 103 20.11 -6.34 -15.06
C ARG A 103 20.12 -4.96 -15.73
N SER A 104 18.97 -4.28 -15.73
CA SER A 104 18.81 -2.93 -16.30
C SER A 104 18.55 -1.92 -15.20
N PHE A 105 19.10 -0.72 -15.39
CA PHE A 105 18.98 0.39 -14.44
C PHE A 105 17.68 1.17 -14.64
N TRP A 106 17.50 2.23 -13.86
CA TRP A 106 16.40 3.17 -14.08
C TRP A 106 16.49 3.73 -15.51
N PRO A 107 15.39 3.69 -16.26
CA PRO A 107 15.39 4.14 -17.63
C PRO A 107 15.34 5.67 -17.71
N GLU A 108 16.10 6.26 -18.64
CA GLU A 108 16.08 7.70 -18.95
C GLU A 108 14.69 8.18 -19.40
#